data_AF-A0A8X6HCU2-F1
#
_entry.id   AF-A0A8X6HCU2-F1
#
_cell.length_a   1.000
_cell.length_b   1.000
_cell.length_c   1.000
_cell.angle_alpha   90.00
_cell.angle_beta   90.00
_cell.angle_gamma   90.00
#
_symmetry.space_group_name_H-M   'P 1'
#
loop_
_entity.id
_entity.type
_entity.pdbx_description
1 polymer ?
#
loop_
_entity_poly.entity_id
_entity_poly.type
_entity_poly.pdbx_seq_one_letter_code
_entity_poly.pdbx_strand_id
1 'polypeptide(L)'
;MTDVQVFLKSSTQAEVKTYVEKLCHEKLPSYLCDVVVNSYFSEIYKLILNSAPEELCASVGVCPQKCEVLSDIPKVGDELTCEFCEHLLQHVKDLITANTTLEEFKTALLNFCKVTGKFAEKCTNLVNDYYDMLFSYIKQLDTRGMCTLMGLCDKTSCSRIPLVKVLPPLEPQKRIPLIQLRPAQQ
;
A
#
# COMPACT_ATOMS: atom_id res chain seq x y z
N MET A 1 -8.25 -12.39 22.78
CA MET A 1 -7.24 -11.32 22.75
C MET A 1 -5.99 -11.93 22.14
N THR A 2 -5.48 -11.40 21.03
CA THR A 2 -4.29 -11.97 20.36
C THR A 2 -3.01 -11.67 21.14
N ASP A 3 -1.93 -12.43 20.92
CA ASP A 3 -0.61 -12.16 21.49
C ASP A 3 -0.14 -10.71 21.23
N VAL A 4 -0.51 -10.16 20.06
CA VAL A 4 -0.27 -8.76 19.69
C VAL A 4 -1.03 -7.81 20.62
N GLN A 5 -2.32 -8.03 20.87
CA GLN A 5 -3.11 -7.17 21.77
C GLN A 5 -2.63 -7.24 23.21
N VAL A 6 -2.17 -8.41 23.67
CA VAL A 6 -1.55 -8.55 25.00
C VAL A 6 -0.27 -7.73 25.08
N PHE A 7 0.60 -7.82 24.06
CA PHE A 7 1.81 -7.02 23.99
C PHE A 7 1.51 -5.51 23.98
N LEU A 8 0.61 -5.04 23.12
CA LEU A 8 0.24 -3.62 23.04
C LEU A 8 -0.34 -3.08 24.36
N LYS A 9 -1.07 -3.90 25.13
CA LYS A 9 -1.56 -3.50 26.46
C LYS A 9 -0.48 -3.46 27.53
N SER A 10 0.62 -4.19 27.34
CA SER A 10 1.74 -4.25 28.28
C SER A 10 2.82 -3.20 28.02
N SER A 11 2.72 -2.45 26.93
CA SER A 11 3.71 -1.44 26.52
C SER A 11 3.04 -0.09 26.29
N THR A 12 3.83 0.99 26.34
CA THR A 12 3.32 2.32 26.02
C THR A 12 3.22 2.49 24.50
N GLN A 13 2.26 3.32 24.06
CA GLN A 13 2.12 3.63 22.64
C GLN A 13 3.40 4.22 22.04
N ALA A 14 4.18 4.99 22.81
CA ALA A 14 5.45 5.57 22.37
C ALA A 14 6.53 4.49 22.16
N GLU A 15 6.65 3.52 23.06
CA GLU A 15 7.60 2.40 22.90
C GLU A 15 7.28 1.56 21.67
N VAL A 16 6.00 1.25 21.46
CA VAL A 16 5.55 0.53 20.27
C VAL A 16 5.83 1.34 19.00
N LYS A 17 5.63 2.67 19.02
CA LYS A 17 5.93 3.55 17.88
C LYS A 17 7.39 3.46 17.49
N THR A 18 8.29 3.65 18.45
CA THR A 18 9.74 3.59 18.23
C THR A 18 10.17 2.26 17.63
N TYR A 19 9.57 1.15 18.08
CA TYR A 19 9.85 -0.15 17.52
C TYR A 19 9.36 -0.29 16.07
N VAL A 20 8.11 0.13 15.81
CA VAL A 20 7.54 0.10 14.47
C VAL A 20 8.36 0.98 13.52
N GLU A 21 8.79 2.18 13.94
CA GLU A 21 9.71 3.04 13.18
C GLU A 21 10.99 2.29 12.83
N LYS A 22 11.66 1.67 13.82
CA LYS A 22 12.92 0.95 13.58
C LYS A 22 12.77 -0.17 12.55
N LEU A 23 11.74 -1.02 12.70
CA LEU A 23 11.47 -2.09 11.73
C LEU A 23 11.14 -1.55 10.35
N CYS A 24 10.36 -0.49 10.32
CA CYS A 24 9.89 0.11 9.09
C CYS A 24 11.06 0.74 8.32
N HIS A 25 12.00 1.43 8.97
CA HIS A 25 13.23 1.90 8.34
C HIS A 25 14.17 0.76 7.89
N GLU A 26 14.09 -0.43 8.52
CA GLU A 26 14.85 -1.62 8.09
C GLU A 26 14.32 -2.21 6.78
N LYS A 27 13.02 -2.07 6.50
CA LYS A 27 12.34 -2.72 5.38
C LYS A 27 11.86 -1.78 4.29
N LEU A 28 11.71 -0.50 4.59
CA LEU A 28 11.16 0.52 3.70
C LEU A 28 12.06 1.76 3.73
N PRO A 29 12.17 2.49 2.61
CA PRO A 29 12.85 3.78 2.56
C PRO A 29 12.34 4.76 3.60
N SER A 30 13.28 5.50 4.18
CA SER A 30 13.02 6.30 5.38
C SER A 30 11.86 7.26 5.23
N TYR A 31 11.71 7.90 4.07
CA TYR A 31 10.62 8.86 3.87
C TYR A 31 9.23 8.18 3.87
N LEU A 32 9.06 6.98 3.29
CA LEU A 32 7.79 6.26 3.36
C LEU A 32 7.51 5.89 4.79
N CYS A 33 8.56 5.43 5.48
CA CYS A 33 8.43 5.02 6.86
C CYS A 33 8.00 6.17 7.75
N ASP A 34 8.69 7.31 7.65
CA ASP A 34 8.38 8.52 8.39
C ASP A 34 6.96 8.98 8.10
N VAL A 35 6.53 8.99 6.84
CA VAL A 35 5.16 9.39 6.48
C VAL A 35 4.15 8.43 7.10
N VAL A 36 4.34 7.12 6.94
CA VAL A 36 3.37 6.13 7.41
C VAL A 36 3.27 6.12 8.92
N VAL A 37 4.41 6.05 9.61
CA VAL A 37 4.45 5.91 11.06
C VAL A 37 4.09 7.22 11.75
N ASN A 38 4.48 8.38 11.24
CA ASN A 38 4.08 9.65 11.87
C ASN A 38 2.61 10.00 11.60
N SER A 39 2.05 9.61 10.45
CA SER A 39 0.71 10.04 10.05
C SER A 39 -0.41 9.08 10.46
N TYR A 40 -0.10 7.78 10.60
CA TYR A 40 -1.15 6.76 10.78
C TYR A 40 -0.96 5.84 11.99
N PHE A 41 0.21 5.89 12.64
CA PHE A 41 0.50 4.95 13.74
C PHE A 41 -0.51 5.04 14.88
N SER A 42 -0.95 6.25 15.24
CA SER A 42 -1.84 6.44 16.39
C SER A 42 -3.22 5.84 16.15
N GLU A 43 -3.76 6.05 14.96
CA GLU A 43 -5.02 5.53 14.49
C GLU A 43 -4.95 4.00 14.38
N ILE A 44 -3.87 3.48 13.78
CA ILE A 44 -3.65 2.03 13.64
C ILE A 44 -3.50 1.37 15.02
N TYR A 45 -2.74 1.98 15.93
CA TYR A 45 -2.55 1.48 17.30
C TYR A 45 -3.90 1.36 18.04
N LYS A 46 -4.72 2.41 17.98
CA LYS A 46 -6.07 2.42 18.57
C LYS A 46 -6.99 1.39 17.91
N LEU A 47 -6.92 1.27 16.58
CA LEU A 47 -7.70 0.28 15.83
C LEU A 47 -7.36 -1.14 16.29
N ILE A 48 -6.08 -1.50 16.40
CA ILE A 48 -5.66 -2.85 16.81
C ILE A 48 -6.08 -3.16 18.26
N LEU A 49 -5.99 -2.18 19.16
CA LEU A 49 -6.39 -2.35 20.56
C LEU A 49 -7.89 -2.57 20.75
N ASN A 50 -8.71 -1.90 19.92
CA ASN A 50 -10.16 -1.83 20.10
C ASN A 50 -10.94 -2.75 19.16
N SER A 51 -10.29 -3.43 18.22
CA SER A 51 -10.96 -4.34 17.28
C SER A 51 -10.91 -5.79 17.77
N ALA A 52 -11.94 -6.58 17.47
CA ALA A 52 -11.84 -8.03 17.62
C ALA A 52 -10.83 -8.60 16.60
N PRO A 53 -10.06 -9.65 16.95
CA PRO A 53 -9.11 -10.27 16.03
C PRO A 53 -9.72 -10.68 14.69
N GLU A 54 -10.93 -11.20 14.71
CA GLU A 54 -11.67 -11.66 13.54
C GLU A 54 -12.08 -10.47 12.65
N GLU A 55 -12.55 -9.38 13.25
CA GLU A 55 -12.91 -8.14 12.55
C GLU A 55 -11.68 -7.48 11.92
N LEU A 56 -10.59 -7.39 12.67
CA LEU A 56 -9.33 -6.81 12.21
C LEU A 56 -8.77 -7.64 11.05
N CYS A 57 -8.70 -8.96 11.22
CA CYS A 57 -8.20 -9.91 10.23
C CYS A 57 -9.03 -9.90 8.94
N ALA A 58 -10.35 -9.77 9.05
CA ALA A 58 -11.25 -9.58 7.92
C ALA A 58 -11.03 -8.21 7.25
N SER A 59 -10.86 -7.14 8.04
CA SER A 59 -10.67 -5.78 7.52
C SER A 59 -9.35 -5.59 6.76
N VAL A 60 -8.28 -6.27 7.17
CA VAL A 60 -6.99 -6.25 6.43
C VAL A 60 -6.94 -7.31 5.33
N GLY A 61 -7.96 -8.16 5.23
CA GLY A 61 -8.11 -9.21 4.23
C GLY A 61 -7.12 -10.37 4.36
N VAL A 62 -6.70 -10.68 5.60
CA VAL A 62 -5.93 -11.88 5.95
C VAL A 62 -6.86 -13.08 6.13
N CYS A 63 -8.03 -12.86 6.73
CA CYS A 63 -9.02 -13.90 6.94
C CYS A 63 -9.84 -14.12 5.66
N PRO A 64 -10.27 -15.36 5.37
CA PRO A 64 -11.21 -15.63 4.29
C PRO A 64 -12.49 -14.83 4.53
N GLN A 65 -12.75 -13.86 3.66
CA GLN A 65 -13.94 -13.04 3.76
C GLN A 65 -14.94 -13.48 2.70
N LYS A 66 -16.21 -13.65 3.11
CA LYS A 66 -17.31 -13.77 2.17
C LYS A 66 -17.56 -12.35 1.65
N CYS A 67 -17.14 -12.05 0.42
CA CYS A 67 -17.32 -10.73 -0.15
C CYS A 67 -18.82 -10.44 -0.27
N GLU A 68 -19.35 -9.59 0.61
CA GLU A 68 -20.63 -8.93 0.39
C GLU A 68 -20.37 -7.78 -0.56
N VAL A 69 -20.89 -7.92 -1.77
CA VAL A 69 -20.87 -6.88 -2.80
C VAL A 69 -21.64 -5.70 -2.23
N LEU A 70 -20.97 -4.58 -1.96
CA LEU A 70 -21.70 -3.32 -1.78
C LEU A 70 -22.29 -2.99 -3.16
N SER A 71 -23.60 -3.22 -3.31
CA SER A 71 -24.40 -2.82 -4.47
C SER A 71 -24.43 -1.31 -4.70
N ASP A 72 -23.84 -0.54 -3.77
CA ASP A 72 -24.02 0.90 -3.62
C ASP A 72 -22.76 1.70 -3.95
N ILE A 73 -21.81 1.14 -4.71
CA ILE A 73 -20.91 2.02 -5.48
C ILE A 73 -21.81 2.66 -6.53
N PRO A 74 -22.00 4.00 -6.53
CA PRO A 74 -22.73 4.67 -7.58
C PRO A 74 -22.15 4.18 -8.90
N LYS A 75 -22.99 3.60 -9.76
CA LYS A 75 -22.58 3.37 -11.14
C LYS A 75 -22.14 4.73 -11.66
N VAL A 76 -20.82 4.95 -11.73
CA VAL A 76 -20.28 5.97 -12.61
C VAL A 76 -20.87 5.59 -13.96
N GLY A 77 -21.58 6.52 -14.60
CA GLY A 77 -22.55 6.23 -15.66
C GLY A 77 -22.05 5.26 -16.72
N ASP A 78 -22.96 4.69 -17.50
CA ASP A 78 -22.78 3.56 -18.44
C ASP A 78 -21.55 3.61 -19.39
N GLU A 79 -20.74 4.67 -19.39
CA GLU A 79 -19.44 4.82 -20.07
C GLU A 79 -18.23 4.16 -19.36
N LEU A 80 -18.17 4.06 -18.03
CA LEU A 80 -17.00 3.46 -17.36
C LEU A 80 -17.15 1.94 -17.22
N THR A 81 -17.08 1.26 -18.35
CA THR A 81 -17.09 -0.21 -18.40
C THR A 81 -15.72 -0.79 -18.04
N CYS A 82 -15.71 -2.06 -17.64
CA CYS A 82 -14.49 -2.84 -17.47
C CYS A 82 -13.58 -2.78 -18.72
N GLU A 83 -14.18 -2.92 -19.91
CA GLU A 83 -13.48 -2.85 -21.19
C GLU A 83 -12.88 -1.46 -21.45
N PHE A 84 -13.59 -0.39 -21.10
CA PHE A 84 -13.05 0.96 -21.20
C PHE A 84 -11.83 1.13 -20.29
N CYS A 85 -11.91 0.65 -19.05
CA CYS A 85 -10.79 0.69 -18.12
C CYS A 85 -9.56 -0.07 -18.65
N GLU A 86 -9.76 -1.28 -19.15
CA GLU A 86 -8.68 -2.11 -19.68
C GLU A 86 -8.00 -1.43 -20.87
N HIS A 87 -8.77 -0.89 -21.81
CA HIS A 87 -8.24 -0.16 -22.95
C HIS A 87 -7.50 1.11 -22.53
N LEU A 88 -8.04 1.87 -21.57
CA LEU A 88 -7.38 3.08 -21.07
C LEU A 88 -6.03 2.75 -20.42
N LEU A 89 -5.99 1.74 -19.54
CA LEU A 89 -4.75 1.33 -18.89
C LEU A 89 -3.75 0.75 -19.89
N GLN A 90 -4.21 -0.02 -20.87
CA GLN A 90 -3.37 -0.53 -21.94
C GLN A 90 -2.78 0.61 -22.78
N HIS A 91 -3.60 1.62 -23.12
CA HIS A 91 -3.13 2.78 -23.85
C HIS A 91 -2.09 3.58 -23.07
N VAL A 92 -2.31 3.82 -21.76
CA VAL A 92 -1.34 4.48 -20.88
C VAL A 92 -0.04 3.68 -20.80
N LYS A 93 -0.13 2.36 -20.66
CA LYS A 93 1.03 1.46 -20.65
C LYS A 93 1.82 1.57 -21.96
N ASP A 94 1.15 1.54 -23.11
CA ASP A 94 1.80 1.61 -24.40
C ASP A 94 2.45 2.98 -24.63
N LEU A 95 1.78 4.07 -24.25
CA LEU A 95 2.33 5.43 -24.29
C LEU A 95 3.62 5.56 -23.48
N ILE A 96 3.68 4.92 -22.30
CA ILE A 96 4.84 4.97 -21.42
C ILE A 96 5.94 4.01 -21.87
N THR A 97 5.64 2.92 -22.58
CA THR A 97 6.61 1.83 -22.77
C THR A 97 7.07 1.62 -24.21
N ALA A 98 6.33 2.12 -25.21
CA ALA A 98 6.62 1.85 -26.62
C ALA A 98 7.95 2.43 -27.11
N ASN A 99 8.30 3.66 -26.70
CA ASN A 99 9.51 4.36 -27.15
C ASN A 99 10.21 5.16 -26.05
N THR A 100 9.89 4.91 -24.78
CA THR A 100 10.52 5.61 -23.66
C THR A 100 11.61 4.73 -23.07
N THR A 101 12.81 5.26 -23.00
CA THR A 101 13.92 4.64 -22.26
C THR A 101 13.73 4.86 -20.75
N LEU A 102 14.38 4.03 -19.94
CA LEU A 102 14.32 4.17 -18.49
C LEU A 102 14.81 5.56 -18.00
N GLU A 103 15.83 6.12 -18.67
CA GLU A 103 16.36 7.46 -18.35
C GLU A 103 15.42 8.59 -18.75
N GLU A 104 14.74 8.47 -19.91
CA GLU A 104 13.71 9.44 -20.31
C GLU A 104 12.52 9.41 -19.35
N PHE A 105 12.12 8.22 -18.90
CA PHE A 105 11.09 8.06 -17.88
C PHE A 105 11.48 8.74 -16.57
N LYS A 106 12.70 8.50 -16.07
CA LYS A 106 13.24 9.17 -14.88
C LYS A 106 13.22 10.68 -15.04
N THR A 107 13.71 11.17 -16.18
CA THR A 107 13.81 12.61 -16.48
C THR A 107 12.43 13.27 -16.50
N ALA A 108 11.43 12.61 -17.09
CA ALA A 108 10.05 13.08 -17.08
C ALA A 108 9.49 13.20 -15.65
N LEU A 109 9.71 12.20 -14.81
CA LEU A 109 9.29 12.22 -13.41
C LEU A 109 10.01 13.32 -12.60
N LEU A 110 11.32 13.51 -12.80
CA LEU A 110 12.08 14.59 -12.16
C LEU A 110 11.59 15.97 -12.60
N ASN A 111 11.21 16.14 -13.87
CA ASN A 111 10.62 17.38 -14.37
C ASN A 111 9.23 17.63 -13.76
N PHE A 112 8.42 16.59 -13.59
CA PHE A 112 7.17 16.69 -12.84
C PHE A 112 7.43 17.14 -11.40
N CYS A 113 8.43 16.59 -10.72
CA CYS A 113 8.76 16.98 -9.34
C CYS A 113 9.03 18.48 -9.18
N LYS A 114 9.64 19.13 -10.18
CA LYS A 114 9.95 20.57 -10.15
C LYS A 114 8.70 21.45 -10.03
N VAL A 115 7.55 21.00 -10.52
CA VAL A 115 6.29 21.77 -10.48
C VAL A 115 5.42 21.47 -9.26
N THR A 116 5.85 20.55 -8.39
CA THR A 116 5.09 20.17 -7.17
C THR A 116 5.26 21.13 -5.98
N GLY A 117 5.97 22.24 -6.18
CA GLY A 117 6.17 23.28 -5.17
C GLY A 117 6.86 22.74 -3.91
N LYS A 118 6.19 22.83 -2.75
CA LYS A 118 6.74 22.39 -1.45
C LYS A 118 7.07 20.89 -1.39
N PHE A 119 6.54 20.09 -2.31
CA PHE A 119 6.79 18.64 -2.37
C PHE A 119 7.98 18.26 -3.25
N ALA A 120 8.63 19.21 -3.93
CA ALA A 120 9.62 18.94 -4.97
C ALA A 120 10.80 18.07 -4.49
N GLU A 121 11.33 18.33 -3.29
CA GLU A 121 12.44 17.56 -2.72
C GLU A 121 12.02 16.11 -2.43
N LYS A 122 10.87 15.92 -1.76
CA LYS A 122 10.34 14.59 -1.44
C LYS A 122 10.00 13.81 -2.70
N CYS A 123 9.40 14.47 -3.69
CA CYS A 123 9.14 13.90 -5.01
C CYS A 123 10.43 13.43 -5.68
N THR A 124 11.49 14.26 -5.65
CA THR A 124 12.78 13.93 -6.27
C THR A 124 13.39 12.68 -5.64
N ASN A 125 13.34 12.57 -4.31
CA ASN A 125 13.83 11.40 -3.59
C ASN A 125 13.03 10.13 -3.96
N LEU A 126 11.70 10.24 -3.98
CA LEU A 126 10.79 9.22 -4.48
C LEU A 126 11.15 8.73 -5.89
N VAL A 127 11.38 9.66 -6.82
CA VAL A 127 11.73 9.31 -8.19
C VAL A 127 13.08 8.61 -8.23
N ASN A 128 14.10 9.12 -7.54
CA ASN A 128 15.42 8.51 -7.54
C ASN A 128 15.43 7.09 -6.96
N ASP A 129 14.59 6.82 -5.97
CA ASP A 129 14.54 5.53 -5.28
C ASP A 129 13.69 4.47 -6.02
N TYR A 130 12.71 4.87 -6.83
CA TYR A 130 11.67 3.95 -7.34
C TYR A 130 11.41 3.98 -8.84
N TYR A 131 11.97 4.93 -9.60
CA TYR A 131 11.64 5.06 -11.02
C TYR A 131 11.86 3.77 -11.82
N ASP A 132 12.88 2.98 -11.49
CA ASP A 132 13.20 1.71 -12.14
C ASP A 132 12.17 0.61 -11.84
N MET A 133 11.79 0.46 -10.57
CA MET A 133 10.73 -0.44 -10.14
C MET A 133 9.40 -0.06 -10.78
N LEU A 134 9.04 1.24 -10.76
CA LEU A 134 7.81 1.76 -11.36
C LEU A 134 7.77 1.49 -12.87
N PHE A 135 8.87 1.75 -13.57
CA PHE A 135 8.95 1.49 -15.00
C PHE A 135 8.80 0.00 -15.34
N SER A 136 9.44 -0.86 -14.56
CA SER A 136 9.29 -2.32 -14.68
C SER A 136 7.86 -2.78 -14.41
N TYR A 137 7.22 -2.21 -13.39
CA TYR A 137 5.84 -2.50 -13.03
C TYR A 137 4.87 -2.09 -14.15
N ILE A 138 5.03 -0.89 -14.73
CA ILE A 138 4.19 -0.41 -15.84
C ILE A 138 4.32 -1.34 -17.06
N LYS A 139 5.54 -1.78 -17.40
CA LYS A 139 5.76 -2.77 -18.48
C LYS A 139 5.01 -4.08 -18.26
N GLN A 140 4.88 -4.50 -17.01
CA GLN A 140 4.22 -5.75 -16.62
C GLN A 140 2.80 -5.54 -16.10
N LEU A 141 2.23 -4.34 -16.28
CA LEU A 141 0.93 -4.00 -15.73
C LEU A 141 -0.14 -4.98 -16.23
N ASP A 142 -0.81 -5.61 -15.28
CA ASP A 142 -2.03 -6.39 -15.47
C ASP A 142 -3.22 -5.42 -15.48
N THR A 143 -3.66 -5.04 -16.68
CA THR A 143 -4.74 -4.07 -16.88
C THR A 143 -6.05 -4.57 -16.30
N ARG A 144 -6.40 -5.85 -16.50
CA ARG A 144 -7.59 -6.49 -15.91
C ARG A 144 -7.50 -6.44 -14.39
N GLY A 145 -6.40 -6.90 -13.81
CA GLY A 145 -6.20 -6.91 -12.37
C GLY A 145 -6.34 -5.52 -11.73
N MET A 146 -5.81 -4.48 -12.39
CA MET A 146 -5.99 -3.09 -11.95
C MET A 146 -7.42 -2.57 -12.11
N CYS A 147 -8.10 -2.93 -13.19
CA CYS A 147 -9.51 -2.57 -13.36
C CYS A 147 -10.42 -3.29 -12.36
N THR A 148 -10.09 -4.53 -11.99
CA THR A 148 -10.75 -5.25 -10.90
C THR A 148 -10.46 -4.60 -9.55
N LEU A 149 -9.22 -4.14 -9.32
CA LEU A 149 -8.84 -3.39 -8.13
C LEU A 149 -9.63 -2.08 -7.98
N MET A 150 -9.85 -1.38 -9.10
CA MET A 150 -10.68 -0.17 -9.15
C MET A 150 -12.18 -0.44 -9.08
N GLY A 151 -12.60 -1.71 -9.04
CA GLY A 151 -14.00 -2.13 -8.98
C GLY A 151 -14.77 -1.98 -10.29
N LEU A 152 -14.07 -1.78 -11.41
CA LEU A 152 -14.67 -1.66 -12.75
C LEU A 152 -14.80 -3.01 -13.44
N CYS A 153 -13.92 -3.96 -13.13
CA CYS A 153 -13.98 -5.33 -13.63
C CYS A 153 -14.38 -6.32 -12.52
N ASP A 154 -15.26 -7.26 -12.87
CA ASP A 154 -15.85 -8.27 -11.99
C ASP A 154 -16.67 -7.70 -10.81
N LYS A 155 -17.87 -8.27 -10.58
CA LYS A 155 -18.77 -7.88 -9.47
C LYS A 155 -18.26 -8.31 -8.08
N THR A 156 -17.04 -8.82 -8.01
CA THR A 156 -16.38 -9.32 -6.80
C THR A 156 -15.39 -8.32 -6.22
N SER A 157 -15.55 -7.03 -6.53
CA SER A 157 -14.90 -5.95 -5.82
C SER A 157 -15.43 -5.95 -4.38
N CYS A 158 -14.80 -6.78 -3.54
CA CYS A 158 -14.84 -6.60 -2.10
C CYS A 158 -14.50 -5.12 -1.88
N SER A 159 -15.46 -4.31 -1.41
CA SER A 159 -15.26 -2.87 -1.22
C SER A 159 -14.14 -2.54 -0.23
N ARG A 160 -13.59 -3.57 0.42
CA ARG A 160 -12.30 -3.55 1.11
C ARG A 160 -11.31 -4.33 0.27
N ILE A 161 -10.49 -3.62 -0.51
CA ILE A 161 -9.28 -4.21 -1.09
C ILE A 161 -8.45 -4.76 0.08
N PRO A 162 -8.12 -6.07 0.13
CA PRO A 162 -7.18 -6.58 1.12
C PRO A 162 -5.88 -5.80 0.98
N LEU A 163 -5.47 -5.08 2.02
CA LEU A 163 -4.20 -4.34 2.02
C LEU A 163 -3.02 -5.26 1.66
N VAL A 164 -3.12 -6.53 2.05
CA VAL A 164 -2.16 -7.60 1.75
C VAL A 164 -2.01 -7.89 0.25
N LYS A 165 -3.02 -7.59 -0.59
CA LYS A 165 -2.96 -7.80 -2.04
C LYS A 165 -2.31 -6.65 -2.81
N VAL A 166 -2.24 -5.46 -2.20
CA VAL A 166 -1.65 -4.25 -2.84
C VAL A 166 -0.16 -4.16 -2.54
N LEU A 167 0.27 -4.63 -1.38
CA LEU A 167 1.68 -4.71 -1.06
C LEU A 167 2.33 -5.81 -1.92
N PRO A 168 3.51 -5.55 -2.53
CA PRO A 168 4.27 -6.62 -3.16
C PRO A 168 4.51 -7.73 -2.12
N PRO A 169 4.58 -9.01 -2.54
CA PRO A 169 4.91 -10.11 -1.64
C PRO A 169 6.23 -9.76 -0.94
N LEU A 170 6.15 -9.38 0.32
CA LEU A 170 7.32 -9.31 1.16
C LEU A 170 7.86 -10.74 1.15
N GLU A 171 9.14 -10.91 0.75
CA GLU A 171 9.84 -12.20 0.87
C GLU A 171 9.42 -12.87 2.16
N PRO A 172 9.13 -14.18 2.18
CA PRO A 172 8.46 -14.86 3.29
C PRO A 172 9.03 -14.39 4.61
N GLN A 173 8.33 -13.42 5.24
CA GLN A 173 8.91 -12.71 6.35
C GLN A 173 9.01 -13.73 7.46
N LYS A 174 10.24 -14.04 7.88
CA LYS A 174 10.47 -14.74 9.14
C LYS A 174 9.63 -13.99 10.18
N ARG A 175 8.60 -14.64 10.72
CA ARG A 175 7.73 -14.07 11.75
C ARG A 175 8.64 -13.40 12.77
N ILE A 176 8.54 -12.07 12.88
CA ILE A 176 9.33 -11.32 13.86
C ILE A 176 8.79 -11.73 15.22
N PRO A 177 9.56 -12.44 16.06
CA PRO A 177 9.06 -12.90 17.34
C PRO A 177 8.73 -11.69 18.22
N LEU A 178 7.59 -11.70 18.90
CA LEU A 178 7.22 -10.66 19.89
C LEU A 178 8.25 -10.54 21.05
N ILE A 179 9.17 -11.49 21.16
CA ILE A 179 10.31 -11.46 22.09
C ILE A 179 11.32 -10.37 21.68
N GLN A 180 11.51 -10.12 20.38
CA GLN A 180 12.36 -9.05 19.85
C GLN A 180 11.76 -7.65 20.02
N LEU A 181 10.47 -7.62 20.38
CA LEU A 181 9.63 -6.43 20.57
C LEU A 181 9.64 -5.93 22.03
N ARG A 182 10.04 -6.76 22.98
CA ARG A 182 10.15 -6.35 24.39
C ARG A 182 11.34 -5.40 24.54
N PRO A 183 11.20 -4.26 25.26
CA PRO A 183 12.36 -3.49 25.66
C PRO A 183 13.31 -4.40 26.43
N ALA A 184 14.62 -4.20 26.25
CA ALA A 184 15.64 -4.90 27.04
C ALA A 184 15.30 -4.67 28.52
N GLN A 185 14.83 -5.71 29.22
CA GLN A 185 14.71 -5.65 30.66
C GLN A 185 16.14 -5.44 31.19
N GLN A 186 16.34 -4.34 31.90
CA GLN A 186 17.50 -4.19 32.79
C GLN A 186 17.43 -5.26 33.88
#